data_AF-A0A7X6LBZ7-F1
#
_entry.id   AF-A0A7X6LBZ7-F1
#
_cell.length_a   1.000
_cell.length_b   1.000
_cell.length_c   1.000
_cell.angle_alpha   90.00
_cell.angle_beta   90.00
_cell.angle_gamma   90.00
#
_symmetry.space_group_name_H-M   'P 1'
#
loop_
_entity.id
_entity.type
_entity.pdbx_description
1 polymer ?
#
loop_
_entity_poly.entity_id
_entity_poly.type
_entity_poly.pdbx_seq_one_letter_code
_entity_poly.pdbx_strand_id
1 'polypeptide(L)'
;LSLDDAAAAQACRDACDEFAQAYADLLVAAQRAQRVSGFGDFKIADELADLFHKQATGEPDSIDQVILDTIAVVKDMREIMQLSIDRLTEQDSLNAGQVSSAAVDLGSLS
;
A
#
# COMPACT_ATOMS: atom_id res chain seq x y z
N LEU A 1 -17.55 18.61 -5.26
CA LEU A 1 -16.80 17.36 -5.13
C LEU A 1 -17.57 16.32 -5.92
N SER A 2 -16.92 15.65 -6.88
CA SER A 2 -17.57 14.82 -7.91
C SER A 2 -17.59 13.35 -7.51
N LEU A 3 -18.49 12.54 -8.08
CA LEU A 3 -18.44 11.07 -8.01
C LEU A 3 -17.07 10.51 -8.47
N ASP A 4 -16.39 11.27 -9.33
CA ASP A 4 -15.03 10.95 -9.80
C ASP A 4 -14.01 10.90 -8.65
N ASP A 5 -14.17 11.74 -7.61
CA ASP A 5 -13.23 11.82 -6.49
C ASP A 5 -13.33 10.57 -5.59
N ALA A 6 -14.54 10.06 -5.36
CA ALA A 6 -14.76 8.84 -4.58
C ALA A 6 -14.31 7.58 -5.33
N ALA A 7 -14.62 7.51 -6.63
CA ALA A 7 -14.17 6.41 -7.49
C ALA A 7 -12.63 6.37 -7.59
N ALA A 8 -11.98 7.53 -7.71
CA ALA A 8 -10.53 7.64 -7.72
C ALA A 8 -9.90 7.20 -6.39
N ALA A 9 -10.47 7.61 -5.25
CA ALA A 9 -9.99 7.18 -3.94
C ALA A 9 -10.10 5.66 -3.74
N GLN A 10 -11.22 5.06 -4.18
CA GLN A 10 -11.41 3.61 -4.14
C GLN A 10 -10.39 2.88 -5.04
N ALA A 11 -10.23 3.31 -6.29
CA ALA A 11 -9.26 2.71 -7.20
C ALA A 11 -7.82 2.82 -6.67
N CYS A 12 -7.46 3.96 -6.06
CA CYS A 12 -6.14 4.14 -5.45
C CYS A 12 -5.93 3.22 -4.25
N ARG A 13 -6.95 3.05 -3.40
CA ARG A 13 -6.92 2.10 -2.29
C ARG A 13 -6.71 0.66 -2.78
N ASP A 14 -7.49 0.23 -3.78
CA ASP A 14 -7.41 -1.12 -4.33
C ASP A 14 -6.02 -1.38 -4.96
N ALA A 15 -5.48 -0.37 -5.66
CA ALA A 15 -4.11 -0.42 -6.16
C ALA A 15 -3.07 -0.54 -5.04
N CYS A 16 -3.25 0.12 -3.90
CA CYS A 16 -2.36 -0.05 -2.74
C CYS A 16 -2.39 -1.49 -2.21
N ASP A 17 -3.57 -2.13 -2.17
CA ASP A 17 -3.70 -3.54 -1.77
C ASP A 17 -2.98 -4.48 -2.75
N GLU A 18 -3.12 -4.24 -4.06
CA GLU A 18 -2.40 -4.99 -5.11
C GLU A 18 -0.88 -4.82 -4.99
N PHE A 19 -0.40 -3.57 -4.82
CA PHE A 19 1.02 -3.29 -4.65
C PHE A 19 1.59 -3.95 -3.40
N ALA A 20 0.90 -3.85 -2.26
CA ALA A 20 1.35 -4.48 -1.02
C ALA A 20 1.50 -6.00 -1.18
N GLN A 21 0.57 -6.65 -1.90
CA GLN A 21 0.65 -8.08 -2.18
C GLN A 21 1.82 -8.41 -3.12
N ALA A 22 2.01 -7.65 -4.19
CA ALA A 22 3.13 -7.84 -5.12
C ALA A 22 4.49 -7.70 -4.41
N TYR A 23 4.63 -6.75 -3.48
CA TYR A 23 5.84 -6.62 -2.68
C TYR A 23 6.01 -7.76 -1.67
N ALA A 24 4.93 -8.28 -1.08
CA ALA A 24 4.99 -9.45 -0.22
C ALA A 24 5.49 -10.70 -0.99
N ASP A 25 5.03 -10.87 -2.23
CA ASP A 25 5.51 -11.95 -3.11
C ASP A 25 6.97 -11.74 -3.50
N LEU A 26 7.37 -10.49 -3.78
CA LEU A 26 8.77 -10.13 -4.05
C LEU A 26 9.68 -10.41 -2.85
N LEU A 27 9.21 -10.18 -1.62
CA LEU A 27 9.96 -10.48 -0.40
C LEU A 27 10.30 -11.98 -0.31
N VAL A 28 9.36 -12.85 -0.66
CA VAL A 28 9.61 -14.31 -0.71
C VAL A 28 10.69 -14.66 -1.75
N ALA A 29 10.71 -13.96 -2.89
CA ALA A 29 11.77 -14.13 -3.88
C ALA A 29 13.12 -13.61 -3.37
N ALA A 30 13.14 -12.45 -2.71
CA ALA A 30 14.34 -11.84 -2.15
C ALA A 30 14.99 -12.70 -1.07
N GLN A 31 14.20 -13.41 -0.25
CA GLN A 31 14.71 -14.37 0.74
C GLN A 31 15.57 -15.48 0.12
N ARG A 32 15.39 -15.81 -1.16
CA ARG A 32 16.26 -16.80 -1.84
C ARG A 32 17.68 -16.27 -2.05
N ALA A 33 17.86 -14.97 -2.18
CA ALA A 33 19.18 -14.34 -2.31
C ALA A 33 20.01 -14.43 -1.02
N GLN A 34 19.38 -14.74 0.12
CA GLN A 34 20.09 -14.97 1.40
C GLN A 34 20.92 -16.25 1.40
N ARG A 35 20.69 -17.16 0.44
CA ARG A 35 21.25 -18.53 0.42
C ARG A 35 21.95 -18.88 -0.89
N VAL A 36 22.55 -17.88 -1.55
CA VAL A 36 23.34 -18.12 -2.78
C VAL A 36 24.57 -18.95 -2.44
N SER A 37 24.78 -20.03 -3.19
CA SER A 37 25.85 -21.00 -2.99
C SER A 37 26.27 -21.61 -4.34
N GLY A 38 27.22 -22.56 -4.33
CA GLY A 38 27.72 -23.22 -5.54
C GLY A 38 28.97 -22.59 -6.15
N PHE A 39 29.67 -21.77 -5.38
CA PHE A 39 30.90 -21.08 -5.81
C PHE A 39 32.18 -21.94 -5.72
N GLY A 40 32.11 -23.14 -5.13
CA GLY A 40 33.25 -24.05 -4.92
C GLY A 40 34.00 -23.81 -3.61
N ASP A 41 35.08 -24.57 -3.37
CA ASP A 41 35.80 -24.61 -2.08
C ASP A 41 36.94 -23.58 -1.95
N PHE A 42 36.78 -22.42 -2.58
CA PHE A 42 37.78 -21.35 -2.52
C PHE A 42 37.44 -20.38 -1.40
N LYS A 43 38.44 -19.79 -0.73
CA LYS A 43 38.18 -18.73 0.28
C LYS A 43 37.31 -17.57 -0.25
N ILE A 44 37.50 -17.21 -1.52
CA ILE A 44 36.71 -16.17 -2.19
C ILE A 44 35.23 -16.57 -2.40
N ALA A 45 34.93 -17.86 -2.42
CA ALA A 45 33.57 -18.37 -2.50
C ALA A 45 32.75 -17.99 -1.25
N ASP A 46 33.35 -18.11 -0.07
CA ASP A 46 32.73 -17.72 1.20
C ASP A 46 32.52 -16.21 1.26
N GLU A 47 33.51 -15.42 0.82
CA GLU A 47 33.41 -13.96 0.74
C GLU A 47 32.30 -13.52 -0.22
N LEU A 48 32.15 -14.19 -1.37
CA LEU A 48 31.08 -13.89 -2.33
C LEU A 48 29.70 -14.26 -1.79
N ALA A 49 29.58 -15.41 -1.11
CA ALA A 49 28.33 -15.80 -0.46
C ALA A 49 27.91 -14.82 0.64
N ASP A 50 28.86 -14.34 1.44
CA ASP A 50 28.62 -13.32 2.47
C ASP A 50 28.18 -11.97 1.87
N LEU A 51 28.77 -11.56 0.75
CA LEU A 51 28.33 -10.35 0.02
C LEU A 51 26.88 -10.44 -0.44
N PHE A 52 26.49 -11.56 -1.07
CA PHE A 52 25.09 -11.78 -1.47
C PHE A 52 24.15 -11.82 -0.26
N HIS A 53 24.58 -12.44 0.84
CA HIS A 53 23.81 -12.49 2.07
C HIS A 53 23.51 -11.09 2.62
N LYS A 54 24.54 -10.24 2.76
CA LYS A 54 24.41 -8.85 3.24
C LYS A 54 23.57 -7.98 2.31
N GLN A 55 23.68 -8.19 1.00
CA GLN A 55 22.84 -7.48 0.04
C GLN A 55 21.38 -7.92 0.14
N ALA A 56 21.13 -9.17 0.49
CA ALA A 56 19.79 -9.71 0.62
C ALA A 56 19.11 -9.37 1.96
N THR A 57 19.85 -9.27 3.06
CA THR A 57 19.29 -9.09 4.41
C THR A 57 20.29 -8.54 5.43
N GLY A 58 19.79 -8.08 6.58
CA GLY A 58 20.57 -7.78 7.78
C GLY A 58 21.17 -6.38 7.85
N GLU A 59 21.06 -5.60 6.77
CA GLU A 59 21.52 -4.21 6.68
C GLU A 59 20.33 -3.27 6.40
N PRO A 60 20.38 -1.99 6.82
CA PRO A 60 19.29 -1.04 6.58
C PRO A 60 18.90 -0.89 5.10
N ASP A 61 19.88 -0.99 4.20
CA ASP A 61 19.68 -0.85 2.75
C ASP A 61 19.64 -2.20 2.01
N SER A 62 19.48 -3.30 2.75
CA SER A 62 19.34 -4.62 2.15
C SER A 62 17.99 -4.75 1.43
N ILE A 63 17.94 -5.66 0.45
CA ILE A 63 16.78 -5.79 -0.45
C ILE A 63 15.49 -6.07 0.33
N ASP A 64 15.54 -6.93 1.36
CA ASP A 64 14.35 -7.23 2.16
C ASP A 64 13.88 -6.03 2.98
N GLN A 65 14.79 -5.26 3.57
CA GLN A 65 14.46 -4.06 4.33
C GLN A 65 13.82 -3.00 3.44
N VAL A 66 14.38 -2.74 2.24
CA VAL A 66 13.79 -1.81 1.27
C VAL A 66 12.38 -2.23 0.85
N ILE A 67 12.15 -3.54 0.65
CA ILE A 67 10.82 -4.07 0.35
C ILE A 67 9.85 -3.86 1.52
N LEU A 68 10.28 -4.15 2.75
CA LEU A 68 9.48 -3.96 3.96
C LEU A 68 9.10 -2.49 4.17
N ASP A 69 10.04 -1.58 3.98
CA ASP A 69 9.82 -0.13 4.09
C ASP A 69 8.84 0.34 3.01
N THR A 70 8.96 -0.18 1.80
CA THR A 70 8.02 0.12 0.70
C THR A 70 6.61 -0.37 1.04
N ILE A 71 6.46 -1.58 1.59
CA ILE A 71 5.16 -2.10 2.05
C ILE A 71 4.56 -1.18 3.13
N ALA A 72 5.37 -0.68 4.06
CA ALA A 72 4.89 0.23 5.10
C ALA A 72 4.32 1.51 4.51
N VAL A 73 5.06 2.15 3.59
CA VAL A 73 4.58 3.36 2.89
C VAL A 73 3.28 3.11 2.13
N VAL A 74 3.16 1.97 1.41
CA VAL A 74 1.94 1.61 0.67
C VAL A 74 0.76 1.41 1.62
N LYS A 75 0.97 0.84 2.81
CA LYS A 75 -0.08 0.71 3.83
C LYS A 75 -0.53 2.05 4.38
N ASP A 76 0.39 2.98 4.62
CA ASP A 76 0.06 4.33 5.05
C ASP A 76 -0.78 5.06 3.99
N MET A 77 -0.41 4.94 2.72
CA MET A 77 -1.18 5.50 1.60
C MET A 77 -2.59 4.92 1.53
N ARG A 78 -2.72 3.60 1.71
CA ARG A 78 -4.02 2.92 1.75
C ARG A 78 -4.92 3.46 2.86
N GLU A 79 -4.37 3.68 4.06
CA GLU A 79 -5.12 4.22 5.19
C GLU A 79 -5.64 5.63 4.91
N ILE A 80 -4.81 6.48 4.30
CA ILE A 80 -5.20 7.84 3.88
C ILE A 80 -6.35 7.80 2.86
N MET A 81 -6.30 6.87 1.90
CA MET A 81 -7.38 6.71 0.92
C MET A 81 -8.67 6.22 1.60
N GLN A 82 -8.57 5.30 2.57
CA GLN A 82 -9.73 4.91 3.38
C GLN A 82 -10.36 6.10 4.09
N LEU A 83 -9.55 6.91 4.77
CA LEU A 83 -10.03 8.06 5.50
C LEU A 83 -10.71 9.07 4.56
N SER A 84 -10.20 9.19 3.34
CA SER A 84 -10.80 10.04 2.31
C SER A 84 -12.16 9.51 1.88
N ILE A 85 -12.31 8.20 1.65
CA ILE A 85 -13.58 7.54 1.31
C ILE A 85 -14.61 7.72 2.43
N ASP A 86 -14.21 7.51 3.69
CA ASP A 86 -15.10 7.63 4.84
C ASP A 86 -15.65 9.06 4.96
N ARG A 87 -14.77 10.07 4.81
CA ARG A 87 -15.15 11.49 4.82
C ARG A 87 -16.10 11.86 3.68
N LEU A 88 -15.86 11.34 2.47
CA LEU A 88 -16.74 11.58 1.32
C LEU A 88 -18.13 11.01 1.56
N THR A 89 -18.19 9.78 2.09
CA THR A 89 -19.45 9.10 2.41
C THR A 89 -20.24 9.84 3.48
N GLU A 90 -19.57 10.33 4.53
CA GLU A 90 -20.21 11.13 5.57
C GLU A 90 -20.79 12.44 5.01
N GLN A 91 -20.03 13.16 4.18
CA GLN A 91 -20.50 14.41 3.56
C GLN A 91 -21.69 14.18 2.63
N ASP A 92 -21.68 13.13 1.82
CA ASP A 92 -22.81 12.78 0.95
C ASP A 92 -24.08 12.49 1.76
N SER A 93 -23.96 11.77 2.88
CA SER A 93 -25.10 11.51 3.78
C SER A 93 -25.66 12.80 4.39
N LEU A 94 -24.80 13.71 4.84
CA LEU A 94 -25.21 14.99 5.41
C LEU A 94 -25.91 15.88 4.37
N ASN A 95 -25.34 15.97 3.17
CA ASN A 95 -25.89 16.76 2.07
C ASN A 95 -27.27 16.22 1.64
N ALA A 96 -27.42 14.90 1.52
CA ALA A 96 -28.69 14.27 1.17
C ALA A 96 -29.79 14.55 2.21
N GLY A 97 -29.44 14.51 3.51
CA GLY A 97 -30.35 14.85 4.60
C GLY A 97 -30.84 16.30 4.53
N GLN A 98 -29.92 17.25 4.30
CA GLN A 98 -30.24 18.68 4.17
C GLN A 98 -31.12 18.98 2.94
N VAL A 99 -30.83 18.35 1.80
CA VAL A 99 -31.64 18.49 0.59
C VAL A 99 -33.04 17.93 0.83
N SER A 100 -33.15 16.76 1.48
CA SER A 100 -34.45 16.17 1.80
C SER A 100 -35.26 17.04 2.76
N SER A 101 -34.65 17.62 3.80
CA SER A 101 -35.36 18.51 4.72
C SER A 101 -35.82 19.78 4.01
N ALA A 102 -34.96 20.39 3.19
CA ALA A 102 -35.30 21.59 2.44
C ALA A 102 -36.44 21.34 1.42
N ALA A 103 -36.47 20.17 0.79
CA ALA A 103 -37.54 19.79 -0.12
C ALA A 103 -38.89 19.61 0.59
N VAL A 104 -38.88 19.02 1.79
CA VAL A 104 -40.08 18.88 2.64
C VAL A 104 -40.60 20.25 3.08
N ASP A 105 -39.70 21.14 3.51
CA ASP A 105 -40.07 22.50 3.92
C ASP A 105 -40.73 23.27 2.77
N LEU A 106 -40.17 23.18 1.54
CA LEU A 106 -40.75 23.85 0.38
C LEU A 106 -42.13 23.30 -0.01
N GLY A 107 -42.33 21.98 0.10
CA GLY A 107 -43.63 21.34 -0.16
C GLY A 107 -44.68 21.61 0.91
N SER A 108 -44.28 21.98 2.13
CA SER A 108 -45.19 22.39 3.21
C SER A 108 -45.70 23.83 3.06
N LEU A 109 -45.07 24.62 2.17
CA LEU A 109 -45.43 26.02 1.88
C LEU A 109 -46.34 26.16 0.63
N SER A 110 -46.65 25.08 -0.07
CA SER A 110 -47.56 25.01 -1.23
C SER A 110 -48.90 24.39 -0.88
#